data_AF-A0A2M7DXF6-F1
#
_entry.id   AF-A0A2M7DXF6-F1
#
_cell.length_a   1.000
_cell.length_b   1.000
_cell.length_c   1.000
_cell.angle_alpha   90.00
_cell.angle_beta   90.00
_cell.angle_gamma   90.00
#
_symmetry.space_group_name_H-M   'P 1'
#
loop_
_entity.id
_entity.type
_entity.pdbx_description
1 polymer ?
#
loop_
_entity_poly.entity_id
_entity_poly.type
_entity_poly.pdbx_seq_one_letter_code
_entity_poly.pdbx_strand_id
1 'polypeptide(L)'
;MEKEKLKKIIIENQQFINDLQIVDREISIEYAANYVFTGPRRAGKTYLMYQVAKDLVAKSILTPEQILFIGFEDERLMELKAKELDE
;
A
#
# COMPACT_ATOMS: atom_id res chain seq x y z
N MET A 1 15.34 12.95 -4.14
CA MET A 1 14.34 13.30 -3.13
C MET A 1 14.99 13.22 -1.76
N GLU A 2 14.69 14.14 -0.85
CA GLU A 2 15.25 14.11 0.50
C GLU A 2 14.72 12.90 1.28
N LYS A 3 15.59 12.08 1.87
CA LYS A 3 15.26 10.85 2.61
C LYS A 3 14.15 11.04 3.64
N GLU A 4 14.12 12.20 4.30
CA GLU A 4 13.08 12.56 5.26
C GLU A 4 11.69 12.70 4.65
N LYS A 5 11.59 13.18 3.40
CA LYS A 5 10.31 13.25 2.68
C LYS A 5 9.76 11.85 2.41
N LEU A 6 10.61 10.90 2.00
CA LEU A 6 10.19 9.51 1.77
C LEU A 6 9.71 8.85 3.06
N LYS A 7 10.46 9.00 4.16
CA LYS A 7 10.04 8.49 5.47
C LYS A 7 8.67 9.03 5.87
N LYS A 8 8.46 10.34 5.69
CA LYS A 8 7.18 10.98 5.98
C LYS A 8 6.05 10.40 5.12
N ILE A 9 6.26 10.23 3.81
CA ILE A 9 5.28 9.62 2.90
C ILE A 9 4.94 8.20 3.34
N ILE A 10 5.93 7.38 3.72
CA ILE A 10 5.70 6.01 4.18
C ILE A 10 4.83 6.00 5.45
N ILE A 11 5.18 6.81 6.45
CA ILE A 11 4.45 6.90 7.72
C ILE A 11 3.01 7.38 7.49
N GLU A 12 2.83 8.43 6.67
CA GLU A 12 1.51 8.94 6.32
C GLU A 12 0.64 7.89 5.62
N ASN A 13 1.21 7.12 4.68
CA ASN A 13 0.48 6.04 4.02
C ASN A 13 0.12 4.90 4.97
N GLN A 14 1.02 4.50 5.87
CA GLN A 14 0.73 3.48 6.87
C GLN A 14 -0.40 3.90 7.81
N GLN A 15 -0.38 5.15 8.29
CA GLN A 15 -1.46 5.72 9.10
C GLN A 15 -2.77 5.78 8.33
N PHE A 16 -2.75 6.28 7.09
CA PHE A 16 -3.92 6.35 6.23
C PHE A 16 -4.60 5.00 6.05
N ILE A 17 -3.83 3.94 5.71
CA ILE A 17 -4.38 2.59 5.50
C ILE A 17 -4.97 2.03 6.78
N ASN A 18 -4.32 2.27 7.93
CA ASN A 18 -4.79 1.81 9.22
C ASN A 18 -6.16 2.42 9.58
N ASP A 19 -6.30 3.72 9.39
CA ASP A 19 -7.50 4.48 9.76
C ASP A 19 -8.64 4.34 8.74
N LEU A 20 -8.32 3.99 7.49
CA LEU A 20 -9.28 3.86 6.39
C LEU A 20 -10.38 2.84 6.70
N GLN A 21 -11.64 3.26 6.65
CA GLN A 21 -12.79 2.35 6.67
C GLN A 21 -13.03 1.79 5.28
N ILE A 22 -13.09 0.47 5.16
CA ILE A 22 -13.24 -0.25 3.88
C ILE A 22 -14.54 -1.05 3.92
N VAL A 23 -15.22 -1.14 2.77
CA VAL A 23 -16.32 -2.10 2.59
C VAL A 23 -15.71 -3.43 2.16
N ASP A 24 -15.82 -4.43 3.01
CA ASP A 24 -15.19 -5.73 2.81
C ASP A 24 -15.72 -6.45 1.57
N ARG A 25 -14.79 -7.06 0.83
CA ARG A 25 -15.07 -7.99 -0.25
C ARG A 25 -14.75 -9.40 0.22
N GLU A 26 -15.61 -10.35 -0.15
CA GLU A 26 -15.40 -11.77 0.13
C GLU A 26 -14.36 -12.37 -0.81
N ILE A 27 -13.09 -11.99 -0.61
CA ILE A 27 -11.93 -12.44 -1.39
C ILE A 27 -10.88 -12.96 -0.42
N SER A 28 -10.54 -14.24 -0.55
CA SER A 28 -9.43 -14.84 0.20
C SER A 28 -8.14 -14.81 -0.63
N ILE A 29 -7.04 -14.43 0.01
CA ILE A 29 -5.72 -14.26 -0.59
C ILE A 29 -4.74 -15.11 0.23
N GLU A 30 -3.90 -15.88 -0.44
CA GLU A 30 -2.83 -16.68 0.15
C GLU A 30 -1.64 -15.78 0.51
N TYR A 31 -1.11 -15.91 1.72
CA TYR A 31 -0.13 -14.95 2.26
C TYR A 31 1.25 -15.02 1.58
N ALA A 32 1.58 -16.15 0.96
CA ALA A 32 2.89 -16.41 0.34
C ALA A 32 2.88 -16.34 -1.19
N ALA A 33 1.86 -15.71 -1.79
CA ALA A 33 1.70 -15.62 -3.24
C ALA A 33 1.74 -14.17 -3.74
N ASN A 34 2.14 -14.01 -5.02
CA ASN A 34 2.12 -12.74 -5.72
C ASN A 34 0.79 -12.59 -6.47
N TYR A 35 0.13 -11.44 -6.30
CA TYR A 35 -1.17 -11.16 -6.91
C TYR A 35 -1.12 -10.00 -7.88
N VAL A 36 -1.81 -10.15 -9.01
CA VAL A 36 -2.04 -9.08 -9.98
C VAL A 36 -3.55 -8.87 -10.10
N PHE A 37 -4.04 -7.75 -9.58
CA PHE A 37 -5.45 -7.37 -9.70
C PHE A 37 -5.70 -6.62 -11.01
N THR A 38 -6.53 -7.17 -11.89
CA THR A 38 -6.90 -6.55 -13.17
C THR A 38 -8.38 -6.15 -13.18
N GLY A 39 -8.77 -5.21 -14.05
CA GLY A 39 -10.16 -4.80 -14.21
C GLY A 39 -10.35 -3.31 -14.53
N PRO A 40 -11.60 -2.88 -14.79
CA PRO A 40 -11.91 -1.52 -15.28
C PRO A 40 -11.56 -0.41 -14.28
N ARG A 41 -11.49 0.83 -14.78
CA ARG A 41 -11.32 2.03 -13.94
C ARG A 41 -12.44 2.08 -12.91
N ARG A 42 -12.13 2.49 -11.67
CA ARG A 42 -13.07 2.55 -10.52
C ARG A 42 -13.64 1.21 -10.03
N ALA A 43 -13.08 0.08 -10.43
CA ALA A 43 -13.45 -1.22 -9.86
C ALA A 43 -13.00 -1.45 -8.39
N GLY A 44 -12.35 -0.47 -7.75
CA GLY A 44 -11.91 -0.57 -6.34
C GLY A 44 -10.67 -1.47 -6.11
N LYS A 45 -9.82 -1.62 -7.13
CA LYS A 45 -8.61 -2.47 -7.05
C LYS A 45 -7.66 -2.04 -5.92
N THR A 46 -7.38 -0.73 -5.81
CA THR A 46 -6.55 -0.19 -4.72
C THR A 46 -7.18 -0.43 -3.34
N TYR A 47 -8.51 -0.32 -3.23
CA TYR A 47 -9.23 -0.63 -1.99
C TYR A 47 -9.13 -2.11 -1.63
N LEU A 48 -9.15 -3.02 -2.61
CA LEU A 48 -8.88 -4.44 -2.35
C LEU A 48 -7.46 -4.66 -1.83
N MET A 49 -6.45 -3.95 -2.35
CA MET A 49 -5.09 -4.01 -1.81
C MET A 49 -5.03 -3.54 -0.35
N TYR A 50 -5.75 -2.48 0.00
CA TYR A 50 -5.85 -2.02 1.39
C TYR A 50 -6.51 -3.07 2.28
N GLN A 51 -7.61 -3.69 1.83
CA GLN A 51 -8.25 -4.78 2.58
C GLN A 51 -7.27 -5.93 2.83
N VAL A 52 -6.50 -6.36 1.82
CA VAL A 52 -5.47 -7.40 1.98
C VAL A 52 -4.45 -7.01 3.04
N ALA A 53 -3.97 -5.77 3.04
CA ALA A 53 -3.04 -5.30 4.06
C ALA A 53 -3.67 -5.34 5.47
N LYS A 54 -4.92 -4.88 5.62
CA LYS A 54 -5.64 -4.92 6.90
C LYS A 54 -5.90 -6.36 7.38
N ASP A 55 -6.23 -7.28 6.46
CA ASP A 55 -6.46 -8.69 6.79
C ASP A 55 -5.18 -9.38 7.28
N LEU A 56 -4.03 -9.09 6.66
CA LEU A 56 -2.73 -9.62 7.10
C LEU A 56 -2.37 -9.16 8.52
N VAL A 57 -2.67 -7.90 8.85
CA VAL A 57 -2.48 -7.34 10.19
C VAL A 57 -3.50 -7.92 11.18
N ALA A 58 -4.78 -7.98 10.83
CA ALA A 58 -5.83 -8.53 11.68
C ALA A 58 -5.61 -9.99 12.04
N LYS A 59 -5.02 -10.77 11.11
CA LYS A 59 -4.62 -12.18 11.33
C LYS A 59 -3.27 -12.33 12.04
N SER A 60 -2.63 -11.24 12.44
CA SER A 60 -1.30 -11.23 13.07
C SER A 60 -0.21 -11.92 12.23
N ILE A 61 -0.35 -11.91 10.90
CA ILE A 61 0.63 -12.47 9.96
C ILE A 61 1.79 -11.47 9.75
N LEU A 62 1.46 -10.18 9.64
CA LEU A 62 2.41 -9.07 9.51
C LEU A 62 2.03 -7.94 10.47
N THR A 63 3.00 -7.11 10.85
CA THR A 63 2.74 -5.80 11.47
C THR A 63 2.58 -4.71 10.40
N PRO A 64 1.91 -3.58 10.71
CA PRO A 64 1.80 -2.46 9.77
C PRO A 64 3.15 -1.98 9.23
N GLU A 65 4.19 -1.98 10.05
CA GLU A 65 5.55 -1.53 9.69
C GLU A 65 6.22 -2.45 8.65
N GLN A 66 5.76 -3.71 8.54
CA GLN A 66 6.24 -4.67 7.55
C GLN A 66 5.53 -4.53 6.20
N ILE A 67 4.53 -3.64 6.09
CA ILE A 67 3.76 -3.41 4.86
C ILE A 67 4.18 -2.05 4.26
N LEU A 68 4.63 -2.10 3.01
CA LEU A 68 4.94 -0.91 2.21
C LEU A 68 3.94 -0.80 1.06
N PHE A 69 3.17 0.28 1.04
CA PHE A 69 2.32 0.64 -0.08
C PHE A 69 3.04 1.65 -0.98
N ILE A 70 3.19 1.33 -2.26
CA ILE A 70 3.77 2.22 -3.26
C ILE A 70 2.71 2.52 -4.31
N GLY A 71 2.34 3.80 -4.42
CA GLY A 71 1.48 4.31 -5.47
C GLY A 71 2.10 5.54 -6.12
N PHE A 72 1.76 5.81 -7.38
CA PHE A 72 2.28 6.98 -8.13
C PHE A 72 1.30 8.16 -8.12
N GLU A 73 0.25 8.10 -7.30
CA GLU A 73 -0.75 9.17 -7.18
C GLU A 73 -0.29 10.30 -6.25
N ASP A 74 0.71 10.06 -5.40
CA ASP A 74 1.29 11.09 -4.54
C ASP A 74 2.20 11.99 -5.38
N GLU A 75 1.82 13.26 -5.52
CA GLU A 75 2.54 14.23 -6.34
C GLU A 75 4.00 14.39 -5.90
N ARG A 76 4.30 14.17 -4.62
CA ARG A 76 5.66 14.27 -4.06
C ARG A 76 6.57 13.16 -4.57
N LEU A 77 6.01 12.04 -5.00
CA LEU A 77 6.75 10.92 -5.60
C LEU A 77 6.94 11.11 -7.11
N MET A 78 6.20 12.01 -7.78
CA MET A 78 6.33 12.23 -9.23
C MET A 78 7.70 12.80 -9.63
N GLU A 79 8.35 13.56 -8.74
CA GLU A 79 9.67 14.13 -8.99
C GLU A 79 10.82 13.13 -8.73
N LEU A 80 10.51 11.94 -8.20
CA LEU A 80 11.50 10.93 -7.84
C LEU A 80 12.11 10.29 -9.09
N LYS A 81 13.45 10.31 -9.17
CA LYS A 81 14.20 9.64 -10.24
C LYS A 81 14.75 8.32 -9.74
N ALA A 82 14.79 7.30 -10.60
CA ALA A 82 15.30 5.97 -10.27
C ALA A 82 16.70 5.99 -9.63
N LYS A 83 17.60 6.84 -10.15
CA LYS A 83 18.96 7.02 -9.61
C LYS A 83 19.02 7.44 -8.14
N GLU A 84 17.95 8.05 -7.61
CA GLU A 84 17.86 8.50 -6.22
C GLU A 84 17.38 7.38 -5.27
N LEU A 85 17.06 6.20 -5.81
CA LEU A 85 16.73 4.99 -5.05
C LEU A 85 17.93 4.03 -4.92
N ASP A 86 18.95 4.19 -5.76
CA ASP A 86 20.14 3.33 -5.82
C ASP A 86 21.32 3.88 -4.98
N GLU A 87 21.18 5.09 -4.41
CA GLU A 87 22.17 5.76 -3.54
C GLU A 87 21.81 5.64 -2.04
#